data_AF-A0A2N7Q694-F1
#
_entry.id   AF-A0A2N7Q694-F1
#
_cell.length_a   1.000
_cell.length_b   1.000
_cell.length_c   1.000
_cell.angle_alpha   90.00
_cell.angle_beta   90.00
_cell.angle_gamma   90.00
#
_symmetry.space_group_name_H-M   'P 1'
#
loop_
_entity.id
_entity.type
_entity.pdbx_description
1 polymer ?
#
loop_
_entity_poly.entity_id
_entity_poly.type
_entity_poly.pdbx_seq_one_letter_code
_entity_poly.pdbx_strand_id
1 'polypeptide(L)'
;MEAFLSAKLVIFTDVDATLLDHKTYSFQAAKPALKRLKKLGIPVILTTSKTGTETEVISKKLRLNHPFIVENGGAVFIPEEYFPPSYFKTLGLHPIKKNGYQIIQLGLPYKMLRKVFKLIKEKTPARLVGFGDLEAEQIAILTGLEKREAVLASRREFDEPFLVEDSLAIQMVEAKKIKPVKATARIASLDQGQKSQALFRRGERLIKEEKWKPAKNLREIIKRLQKEAKKFGLKITEGGRFYHLTGDNDKGKAVCLLLKLYRLRFGSVVSLGLGDSANDWPMLKVVDYPVLVARPDGSYLELTRRQKNIYQTREPGPRGWAEALEYFLSRPKILDTRAGVSAEKISQENAGRKRRKK
;
A
#
# COMPACT_ATOMS: atom_id res chain seq x y z
N MET A 1 30.19 -11.45 28.83
CA MET A 1 30.14 -10.04 28.37
C MET A 1 29.11 -9.94 27.26
N GLU A 2 27.88 -9.56 27.62
CA GLU A 2 26.76 -9.47 26.67
C GLU A 2 27.00 -8.31 25.70
N ALA A 3 27.24 -8.63 24.43
CA ALA A 3 27.18 -7.64 23.37
C ALA A 3 25.71 -7.26 23.17
N PHE A 4 25.27 -6.14 23.76
CA PHE A 4 23.96 -5.55 23.48
C PHE A 4 23.88 -5.25 21.98
N LEU A 5 23.17 -6.10 21.23
CA LEU A 5 22.99 -5.97 19.79
C LEU A 5 22.23 -4.67 19.49
N SER A 6 22.89 -3.75 18.79
CA SER A 6 22.26 -2.53 18.28
C SER A 6 21.11 -2.91 17.34
N ALA A 7 19.88 -2.48 17.62
CA ALA A 7 18.73 -2.73 16.76
C ALA A 7 18.95 -2.18 15.34
N LYS A 8 18.52 -2.93 14.33
CA LYS A 8 18.63 -2.52 12.93
C LYS A 8 17.40 -1.75 12.48
N LEU A 9 17.61 -0.62 11.81
CA LEU A 9 16.53 0.16 11.19
C LEU A 9 16.06 -0.49 9.88
N VAL A 10 14.74 -0.61 9.70
CA VAL A 10 14.09 -0.98 8.44
C VAL A 10 13.05 0.08 8.10
N ILE A 11 13.04 0.56 6.85
CA ILE A 11 12.15 1.64 6.40
C ILE A 11 11.11 1.07 5.45
N PHE A 12 9.84 1.33 5.72
CA PHE A 12 8.72 1.04 4.83
C PHE A 12 8.18 2.38 4.30
N THR A 13 7.97 2.47 3.00
CA THR A 13 7.56 3.73 2.38
C THR A 13 6.54 3.50 1.29
N ASP A 14 5.46 4.28 1.32
CA ASP A 14 4.64 4.46 0.14
C ASP A 14 5.46 5.11 -0.99
N VAL A 15 4.96 4.96 -2.21
CA VAL A 15 5.64 5.34 -3.44
C VAL A 15 5.06 6.64 -3.98
N ASP A 16 3.77 6.69 -4.30
CA ASP A 16 3.17 7.85 -4.97
C ASP A 16 2.87 8.95 -3.96
N ALA A 17 3.15 10.21 -4.29
CA ALA A 17 2.97 11.34 -3.36
C ALA A 17 3.74 11.23 -2.03
N THR A 18 4.60 10.22 -1.88
CA THR A 18 5.49 9.98 -0.75
C THR A 18 6.95 9.94 -1.22
N LEU A 19 7.42 8.85 -1.83
CA LEU A 19 8.80 8.75 -2.32
C LEU A 19 8.99 9.38 -3.71
N LEU A 20 7.94 9.34 -4.54
CA LEU A 20 7.88 9.95 -5.85
C LEU A 20 6.94 11.15 -5.81
N ASP A 21 7.31 12.20 -6.53
CA ASP A 21 6.43 13.36 -6.68
C ASP A 21 5.13 12.97 -7.40
N HIS A 22 4.01 13.50 -6.90
CA HIS A 22 2.65 13.17 -7.37
C HIS A 22 2.34 13.57 -8.82
N LYS A 23 3.08 14.54 -9.41
CA LYS A 23 2.88 15.00 -10.80
C LYS A 23 3.95 14.45 -11.73
N THR A 24 5.20 14.53 -11.32
CA THR A 24 6.36 14.25 -12.17
C THR A 24 6.91 12.84 -11.99
N TYR A 25 6.46 12.11 -10.96
CA TYR A 25 7.02 10.82 -10.54
C TYR A 25 8.54 10.86 -10.28
N SER A 26 9.10 12.06 -10.07
CA SER A 26 10.51 12.28 -9.79
C SER A 26 10.82 11.99 -8.32
N PHE A 27 11.97 11.36 -8.07
CA PHE A 27 12.52 11.13 -6.72
C PHE A 27 13.76 11.97 -6.46
N GLN A 28 14.03 13.00 -7.27
CA GLN A 28 15.29 13.74 -7.24
C GLN A 28 15.59 14.33 -5.86
N ALA A 29 14.57 14.85 -5.17
CA ALA A 29 14.73 15.40 -3.82
C ALA A 29 15.06 14.32 -2.76
N ALA A 30 14.59 13.08 -2.96
CA ALA A 30 14.88 11.95 -2.07
C ALA A 30 16.24 11.29 -2.35
N LYS A 31 16.86 11.55 -3.51
CA LYS A 31 18.10 10.89 -3.97
C LYS A 31 19.28 10.99 -2.96
N PRO A 32 19.57 12.13 -2.32
CA PRO A 32 20.64 12.21 -1.32
C PRO A 32 20.40 11.28 -0.12
N ALA A 33 19.16 11.24 0.38
CA ALA A 33 18.80 10.41 1.51
C ALA A 33 18.81 8.92 1.15
N LEU A 34 18.31 8.53 -0.03
CA LEU A 34 18.45 7.16 -0.56
C LEU A 34 19.92 6.71 -0.65
N LYS A 35 20.81 7.60 -1.13
CA LYS A 35 22.26 7.32 -1.19
C LYS A 35 22.85 7.09 0.21
N ARG A 36 22.44 7.89 1.20
CA ARG A 36 22.87 7.74 2.59
C ARG A 36 22.39 6.42 3.18
N LEU A 37 21.12 6.07 3.00
CA LEU A 37 20.56 4.80 3.47
C LEU A 37 21.27 3.58 2.86
N LYS A 38 21.56 3.64 1.56
CA LYS A 38 22.34 2.59 0.87
C LYS A 38 23.73 2.42 1.48
N LYS A 39 24.44 3.51 1.77
CA LYS A 39 25.76 3.46 2.44
C LYS A 39 25.69 2.86 3.84
N LEU A 40 24.59 3.10 4.56
CA LEU A 40 24.36 2.56 5.90
C LEU A 40 23.83 1.12 5.89
N GLY A 41 23.53 0.55 4.71
CA GLY A 41 22.95 -0.79 4.58
C GLY A 41 21.53 -0.89 5.16
N ILE A 42 20.80 0.23 5.24
CA ILE A 42 19.44 0.27 5.79
C ILE A 42 18.44 -0.16 4.70
N PRO A 43 17.66 -1.23 4.91
CA PRO A 43 16.66 -1.65 3.94
C PRO A 43 15.54 -0.62 3.79
N VAL A 44 15.22 -0.29 2.54
CA VAL A 44 14.05 0.51 2.15
C VAL A 44 13.10 -0.37 1.37
N ILE A 45 11.90 -0.56 1.91
CA ILE A 45 10.85 -1.45 1.43
C ILE A 45 9.75 -0.59 0.83
N LEU A 46 9.53 -0.72 -0.49
CA LEU A 46 8.42 -0.05 -1.16
C LEU A 46 7.10 -0.72 -0.76
N THR A 47 6.09 0.07 -0.41
CA THR A 47 4.77 -0.43 0.02
C THR A 47 3.65 0.32 -0.71
N THR A 48 3.12 -0.22 -1.80
CA THR A 48 2.34 0.56 -2.78
C THR A 48 1.02 -0.11 -3.18
N SER A 49 0.12 0.64 -3.81
CA SER A 49 -1.06 0.12 -4.52
C SER A 49 -0.76 -0.29 -5.96
N LYS A 50 0.45 -0.04 -6.46
CA LYS A 50 0.95 -0.45 -7.78
C LYS A 50 1.11 -1.97 -7.90
N THR A 51 1.13 -2.46 -9.14
CA THR A 51 1.33 -3.88 -9.45
C THR A 51 2.75 -4.35 -9.15
N GLY A 52 2.95 -5.68 -9.10
CA GLY A 52 4.27 -6.30 -9.10
C GLY A 52 5.18 -5.75 -10.21
N THR A 53 4.64 -5.66 -11.42
CA THR A 53 5.40 -5.26 -12.60
C THR A 53 5.78 -3.78 -12.61
N GLU A 54 4.90 -2.89 -12.14
CA GLU A 54 5.25 -1.47 -11.95
C GLU A 54 6.33 -1.31 -10.87
N THR A 55 6.15 -2.00 -9.74
CA THR A 55 7.04 -1.85 -8.58
C THR A 55 8.44 -2.37 -8.89
N GLU A 56 8.58 -3.43 -9.67
CA GLU A 56 9.88 -3.93 -10.12
C GLU A 56 10.66 -2.88 -10.94
N VAL A 57 9.99 -2.19 -11.87
CA VAL A 57 10.61 -1.10 -12.66
C VAL A 57 11.08 0.03 -11.75
N ILE A 58 10.24 0.44 -10.80
CA ILE A 58 10.55 1.50 -9.84
C ILE A 58 11.72 1.08 -8.94
N SER A 59 11.70 -0.14 -8.41
CA SER A 59 12.77 -0.67 -7.55
C SER A 59 14.12 -0.68 -8.27
N LYS A 60 14.14 -1.12 -9.54
CA LYS A 60 15.35 -1.07 -10.39
C LYS A 60 15.82 0.37 -10.63
N LYS A 61 14.91 1.30 -10.95
CA LYS A 61 15.22 2.73 -11.16
C LYS A 61 15.83 3.37 -9.91
N LEU A 62 15.33 3.01 -8.73
CA LEU A 62 15.82 3.49 -7.43
C LEU A 62 17.07 2.71 -6.93
N ARG A 63 17.45 1.63 -7.61
CA ARG A 63 18.53 0.71 -7.22
C ARG A 63 18.32 0.11 -5.82
N LEU A 64 17.06 -0.20 -5.51
CA LEU A 64 16.65 -0.91 -4.30
C LEU A 64 16.54 -2.41 -4.62
N ASN A 65 17.41 -3.20 -3.99
CA ASN A 65 17.45 -4.66 -4.13
C ASN A 65 16.95 -5.29 -2.82
N HIS A 66 15.76 -4.88 -2.40
CA HIS A 66 15.11 -5.31 -1.17
C HIS A 66 13.71 -5.83 -1.47
N PRO A 67 13.06 -6.53 -0.53
CA PRO A 67 11.66 -6.86 -0.66
C PRO A 67 10.79 -5.63 -0.92
N PHE A 68 9.64 -5.84 -1.55
CA PHE A 68 8.61 -4.82 -1.72
C PHE A 68 7.21 -5.43 -1.59
N ILE A 69 6.25 -4.58 -1.25
CA ILE A 69 4.85 -4.90 -1.00
C ILE A 69 4.00 -4.21 -2.05
N VAL A 70 3.12 -4.97 -2.71
CA VAL A 70 2.33 -4.51 -3.85
C VAL A 70 0.83 -4.59 -3.61
N GLU A 71 0.06 -3.91 -4.45
CA GLU A 71 -1.41 -4.01 -4.51
C GLU A 71 -2.06 -3.94 -3.13
N ASN A 72 -1.66 -2.92 -2.35
CA ASN A 72 -2.18 -2.66 -1.01
C ASN A 72 -1.97 -3.84 -0.04
N GLY A 73 -0.80 -4.48 -0.10
CA GLY A 73 -0.50 -5.65 0.74
C GLY A 73 -1.00 -6.97 0.18
N GLY A 74 -1.40 -7.02 -1.10
CA GLY A 74 -1.85 -8.24 -1.76
C GLY A 74 -0.75 -9.30 -1.86
N ALA A 75 0.50 -8.88 -2.02
CA ALA A 75 1.64 -9.79 -1.95
C ALA A 75 2.92 -9.09 -1.49
N VAL A 76 3.85 -9.90 -0.99
CA VAL A 76 5.24 -9.51 -0.70
C VAL A 76 6.15 -10.20 -1.69
N PHE A 77 6.92 -9.42 -2.45
CA PHE A 77 7.94 -9.90 -3.38
C PHE A 77 9.28 -9.80 -2.68
N ILE A 78 9.98 -10.93 -2.53
CA ILE A 78 11.26 -11.03 -1.85
C ILE A 78 12.26 -11.53 -2.89
N PRO A 79 13.36 -10.80 -3.19
CA PRO A 79 14.38 -11.33 -4.09
C PRO A 79 14.84 -12.71 -3.65
N GLU A 80 15.08 -13.61 -4.61
CA GLU A 80 15.63 -14.93 -4.27
C GLU A 80 16.91 -14.78 -3.42
N GLU A 81 17.09 -15.71 -2.49
CA GLU A 81 18.23 -15.75 -1.56
C GLU A 81 18.32 -14.56 -0.58
N TYR A 82 17.37 -13.62 -0.59
CA TYR A 82 17.37 -12.49 0.33
C TYR A 82 17.20 -12.92 1.81
N PHE A 83 16.38 -13.94 2.06
CA PHE A 83 16.26 -14.60 3.37
C PHE A 83 16.55 -16.10 3.25
N PRO A 84 17.17 -16.72 4.28
CA PRO A 84 17.34 -18.17 4.32
C PRO A 84 16.00 -18.92 4.21
N PRO A 85 15.94 -20.05 3.48
CA PRO A 85 14.74 -20.89 3.39
C PRO A 85 14.13 -21.29 4.75
N SER A 86 14.99 -21.46 5.77
CA SER A 86 14.58 -21.80 7.13
C SER A 86 13.67 -20.74 7.76
N TYR A 87 13.81 -19.47 7.42
CA TYR A 87 12.98 -18.40 7.99
C TYR A 87 11.52 -18.51 7.56
N PHE A 88 11.29 -18.89 6.29
CA PHE A 88 9.94 -19.14 5.80
C PHE A 88 9.32 -20.34 6.52
N LYS A 89 10.09 -21.43 6.72
CA LYS A 89 9.63 -22.61 7.46
C LYS A 89 9.28 -22.27 8.91
N THR A 90 10.12 -21.50 9.61
CA THR A 90 9.86 -21.04 10.99
C THR A 90 8.55 -20.27 11.12
N LEU A 91 8.18 -19.50 10.09
CA LEU A 91 6.95 -18.72 10.08
C LEU A 91 5.75 -19.46 9.42
N GLY A 92 5.91 -20.71 9.00
CA GLY A 92 4.87 -21.47 8.30
C GLY A 92 4.49 -20.88 6.94
N LEU A 93 5.45 -20.23 6.26
CA LEU A 93 5.25 -19.55 4.98
C LEU A 93 5.70 -20.45 3.83
N HIS A 94 4.91 -20.46 2.76
CA HIS A 94 5.16 -21.24 1.55
C HIS A 94 5.22 -20.30 0.33
N PRO A 95 6.32 -19.55 0.16
CA PRO A 95 6.43 -18.61 -0.95
C PRO A 95 6.48 -19.34 -2.30
N ILE A 96 5.86 -18.73 -3.30
CA ILE A 96 5.89 -19.19 -4.69
C ILE A 96 7.11 -18.56 -5.37
N LYS A 97 7.96 -19.36 -6.02
CA LYS A 97 9.07 -18.85 -6.82
C LYS A 97 8.57 -18.40 -8.20
N LYS A 98 8.86 -17.16 -8.59
CA LYS A 98 8.50 -16.60 -9.90
C LYS A 98 9.42 -15.42 -10.23
N ASN A 99 10.02 -15.44 -11.42
CA ASN A 99 10.82 -14.34 -11.99
C ASN A 99 11.94 -13.82 -11.06
N GLY A 100 12.65 -14.70 -10.35
CA GLY A 100 13.73 -14.30 -9.43
C GLY A 100 13.24 -13.79 -8.07
N TYR A 101 11.96 -13.98 -7.75
CA TYR A 101 11.37 -13.64 -6.46
C TYR A 101 10.73 -14.86 -5.78
N GLN A 102 10.80 -14.87 -4.45
CA GLN A 102 9.95 -15.61 -3.55
C GLN A 102 8.74 -14.73 -3.19
N ILE A 103 7.56 -15.09 -3.69
CA ILE A 103 6.34 -14.31 -3.53
C ILE A 103 5.46 -14.91 -2.43
N ILE A 104 5.12 -14.10 -1.44
CA ILE A 104 4.15 -14.46 -0.41
C ILE A 104 2.83 -13.76 -0.74
N GLN A 105 1.84 -14.54 -1.15
CA GLN A 105 0.50 -14.05 -1.44
C GLN A 105 -0.31 -13.91 -0.14
N LEU A 106 -0.89 -12.72 0.07
CA LEU A 106 -1.80 -12.42 1.19
C LEU A 106 -3.21 -12.06 0.71
N GLY A 107 -3.31 -11.51 -0.50
CA GLY A 107 -4.54 -11.07 -1.14
C GLY A 107 -5.24 -12.18 -1.91
N LEU A 108 -6.51 -11.92 -2.23
CA LEU A 108 -7.30 -12.80 -3.10
C LEU A 108 -6.88 -12.62 -4.56
N PRO A 109 -6.86 -13.70 -5.36
CA PRO A 109 -6.54 -13.60 -6.78
C PRO A 109 -7.48 -12.62 -7.52
N TYR A 110 -6.91 -11.80 -8.40
CA TYR A 110 -7.60 -10.78 -9.19
C TYR A 110 -8.86 -11.29 -9.90
N LYS A 111 -8.80 -12.51 -10.44
CA LYS A 111 -9.95 -13.16 -11.10
C LYS A 111 -11.17 -13.28 -10.19
N MET A 112 -10.98 -13.50 -8.88
CA MET A 112 -12.06 -13.53 -7.90
C MET A 112 -12.62 -12.14 -7.62
N LEU A 113 -11.74 -11.15 -7.45
CA LEU A 113 -12.14 -9.75 -7.26
C LEU A 113 -12.99 -9.28 -8.44
N ARG A 114 -12.58 -9.57 -9.67
CA ARG A 114 -13.33 -9.21 -10.89
C ARG A 114 -14.68 -9.90 -11.00
N LYS A 115 -14.83 -11.14 -10.52
CA LYS A 115 -16.16 -11.78 -10.47
C LYS A 115 -17.09 -11.05 -9.51
N VAL A 116 -16.63 -10.75 -8.29
CA VAL A 116 -17.44 -10.01 -7.31
C VAL A 116 -17.74 -8.60 -7.80
N PHE A 117 -16.75 -7.93 -8.40
CA PHE A 117 -16.94 -6.58 -8.95
C PHE A 117 -18.03 -6.54 -10.02
N LYS A 118 -18.06 -7.51 -10.95
CA LYS A 118 -19.12 -7.62 -11.97
C LYS A 118 -20.50 -7.84 -11.34
N LEU A 119 -20.60 -8.70 -10.33
CA LEU A 119 -21.85 -8.92 -9.60
C LEU A 119 -22.36 -7.65 -8.89
N ILE A 120 -21.47 -6.91 -8.24
CA ILE A 120 -21.81 -5.62 -7.61
C ILE A 120 -22.26 -4.62 -8.68
N LYS A 121 -21.52 -4.53 -9.81
CA LYS A 121 -21.81 -3.64 -10.95
C LYS A 121 -23.17 -3.91 -11.60
N GLU A 122 -23.58 -5.16 -11.75
CA GLU A 122 -24.89 -5.53 -12.34
C GLU A 122 -26.08 -5.16 -11.44
N LYS A 123 -25.86 -4.98 -10.13
CA LYS A 123 -26.93 -4.78 -9.15
C LYS A 123 -27.01 -3.35 -8.62
N THR A 124 -25.93 -2.61 -8.73
CA THR A 124 -25.91 -1.19 -8.38
C THR A 124 -26.45 -0.34 -9.53
N PRO A 125 -27.28 0.68 -9.25
CA PRO A 125 -27.67 1.67 -10.25
C PRO A 125 -26.53 2.66 -10.56
N ALA A 126 -25.47 2.68 -9.75
CA ALA A 126 -24.32 3.57 -9.96
C ALA A 126 -23.42 3.05 -11.09
N ARG A 127 -22.86 3.96 -11.89
CA ARG A 127 -21.87 3.60 -12.89
C ARG A 127 -20.55 3.20 -12.23
N LEU A 128 -20.12 1.95 -12.42
CA LEU A 128 -18.82 1.46 -11.96
C LEU A 128 -17.94 1.06 -13.15
N VAL A 129 -16.72 1.57 -13.18
CA VAL A 129 -15.73 1.23 -14.22
C VAL A 129 -14.43 0.80 -13.55
N GLY A 130 -14.12 -0.49 -13.63
CA GLY A 130 -12.89 -1.05 -13.08
C GLY A 130 -11.74 -1.06 -14.09
N PHE A 131 -10.51 -1.18 -13.63
CA PHE A 131 -9.34 -1.33 -14.51
C PHE A 131 -9.49 -2.54 -15.43
N GLY A 132 -10.12 -3.63 -14.95
CA GLY A 132 -10.39 -4.78 -15.80
C GLY A 132 -11.53 -4.59 -16.81
N ASP A 133 -12.12 -3.39 -16.89
CA ASP A 133 -13.05 -2.96 -17.95
C ASP A 133 -12.38 -2.05 -18.99
N LEU A 134 -11.09 -1.69 -18.79
CA LEU A 134 -10.40 -0.65 -19.54
C LEU A 134 -9.19 -1.18 -20.29
N GLU A 135 -8.96 -0.62 -21.47
CA GLU A 135 -7.71 -0.82 -22.22
C GLU A 135 -6.58 0.05 -21.65
N ALA A 136 -5.33 -0.34 -21.93
CA ALA A 136 -4.16 0.38 -21.43
C ALA A 136 -4.13 1.86 -21.85
N GLU A 137 -4.61 2.19 -23.05
CA GLU A 137 -4.74 3.58 -23.52
C GLU A 137 -5.71 4.39 -22.67
N GLN A 138 -6.82 3.78 -22.24
CA GLN A 138 -7.80 4.44 -21.38
C GLN A 138 -7.23 4.63 -19.98
N ILE A 139 -6.54 3.62 -19.45
CA ILE A 139 -5.82 3.72 -18.18
C ILE A 139 -4.79 4.85 -18.25
N ALA A 140 -4.01 4.95 -19.33
CA ALA A 140 -3.04 6.03 -19.53
C ALA A 140 -3.70 7.41 -19.47
N ILE A 141 -4.83 7.61 -20.16
CA ILE A 141 -5.59 8.88 -20.15
C ILE A 141 -6.08 9.21 -18.72
N LEU A 142 -6.65 8.23 -18.02
CA LEU A 142 -7.21 8.43 -16.67
C LEU A 142 -6.12 8.71 -15.62
N THR A 143 -4.92 8.16 -15.82
CA THR A 143 -3.85 8.19 -14.82
C THR A 143 -2.74 9.20 -15.15
N GLY A 144 -2.70 9.72 -16.38
CA GLY A 144 -1.58 10.51 -16.88
C GLY A 144 -0.29 9.71 -17.07
N LEU A 145 -0.35 8.38 -17.02
CA LEU A 145 0.79 7.50 -17.26
C LEU A 145 1.13 7.40 -18.74
N GLU A 146 2.39 7.10 -19.05
CA GLU A 146 2.72 6.70 -20.42
C GLU A 146 2.07 5.35 -20.76
N LYS A 147 1.81 5.10 -22.05
CA LYS A 147 1.17 3.86 -22.52
C LYS A 147 1.84 2.59 -21.97
N ARG A 148 3.19 2.57 -21.92
CA ARG A 148 3.93 1.42 -21.39
C ARG A 148 3.69 1.21 -19.90
N GLU A 149 3.66 2.28 -19.12
CA GLU A 149 3.37 2.23 -17.68
C GLU A 149 1.93 1.82 -17.41
N ALA A 150 0.98 2.29 -18.21
CA ALA A 150 -0.42 1.89 -18.13
C ALA A 150 -0.63 0.39 -18.41
N VAL A 151 0.15 -0.20 -19.33
CA VAL A 151 0.17 -1.67 -19.53
C VAL A 151 0.68 -2.40 -18.29
N LEU A 152 1.64 -1.85 -17.54
CA LEU A 152 2.10 -2.45 -16.30
C LEU A 152 1.06 -2.28 -15.18
N ALA A 153 0.38 -1.13 -15.13
CA ALA A 153 -0.68 -0.84 -14.17
C ALA A 153 -1.94 -1.71 -14.36
N SER A 154 -2.17 -2.22 -15.58
CA SER A 154 -3.29 -3.13 -15.87
C SER A 154 -3.01 -4.59 -15.48
N ARG A 155 -1.74 -4.97 -15.22
CA ARG A 155 -1.34 -6.33 -14.82
C ARG A 155 -1.58 -6.60 -13.34
N ARG A 156 -2.83 -6.47 -12.91
CA ARG A 156 -3.29 -6.66 -11.53
C ARG A 156 -3.34 -8.14 -11.14
N GLU A 157 -2.89 -8.47 -9.94
CA GLU A 157 -2.92 -9.82 -9.38
C GLU A 157 -3.77 -9.94 -8.10
N PHE A 158 -3.98 -8.85 -7.34
CA PHE A 158 -4.59 -8.86 -6.01
C PHE A 158 -5.47 -7.64 -5.66
N ASP A 159 -5.67 -6.71 -6.58
CA ASP A 159 -6.43 -5.48 -6.39
C ASP A 159 -7.20 -5.10 -7.66
N GLU A 160 -8.46 -4.68 -7.52
CA GLU A 160 -9.22 -4.08 -8.61
C GLU A 160 -9.48 -2.59 -8.34
N PRO A 161 -8.69 -1.68 -8.93
CA PRO A 161 -8.99 -0.26 -8.93
C PRO A 161 -10.22 0.03 -9.78
N PHE A 162 -11.06 0.95 -9.32
CA PHE A 162 -12.26 1.35 -10.04
C PHE A 162 -12.67 2.80 -9.76
N LEU A 163 -13.46 3.33 -10.68
CA LEU A 163 -14.15 4.61 -10.61
C LEU A 163 -15.63 4.40 -10.30
N VAL A 164 -16.21 5.37 -9.62
CA VAL A 164 -17.63 5.43 -9.24
C VAL A 164 -18.22 6.72 -9.79
N GLU A 165 -19.33 6.60 -10.51
CA GLU A 165 -20.05 7.70 -11.18
C GLU A 165 -19.19 8.49 -12.17
N ASP A 166 -19.77 9.49 -12.84
CA ASP A 166 -19.10 10.37 -13.80
C ASP A 166 -18.12 11.32 -13.09
N SER A 167 -17.05 10.76 -12.53
CA SER A 167 -15.83 11.54 -12.32
C SER A 167 -15.45 12.20 -13.66
N LEU A 168 -14.90 13.42 -13.64
CA LEU A 168 -14.37 14.11 -14.84
C LEU A 168 -13.56 13.17 -15.77
N ALA A 169 -12.91 12.16 -15.18
CA ALA A 169 -12.17 11.11 -15.84
C ALA A 169 -13.04 10.22 -16.78
N ILE A 170 -14.27 9.88 -16.40
CA ILE A 170 -15.22 9.11 -17.23
C ILE A 170 -15.68 9.94 -18.44
N GLN A 171 -15.97 11.23 -18.25
CA GLN A 171 -16.37 12.12 -19.35
C GLN A 171 -15.24 12.28 -20.39
N MET A 172 -13.98 12.31 -19.95
CA MET A 172 -12.81 12.35 -20.85
C MET A 172 -12.63 11.06 -21.66
N VAL A 173 -13.03 9.90 -21.12
CA VAL A 173 -13.00 8.61 -21.83
C VAL A 173 -14.13 8.53 -22.86
N GLU A 174 -15.31 9.04 -22.55
CA GLU A 174 -16.47 9.01 -23.46
C GLU A 174 -16.35 9.99 -24.63
N ALA A 175 -15.66 11.11 -24.45
CA ALA A 175 -15.39 12.06 -25.53
C ALA A 175 -14.51 11.46 -26.66
N LYS A 176 -13.81 10.35 -26.41
CA LYS A 176 -13.04 9.59 -27.42
C LYS A 176 -13.67 8.21 -27.63
N LYS A 177 -14.75 8.14 -28.41
CA LYS A 177 -15.51 6.92 -28.74
C LYS A 177 -14.61 5.75 -29.18
N ILE A 178 -14.43 4.74 -28.33
CA ILE A 178 -14.02 3.38 -28.73
C ILE A 178 -14.87 2.38 -27.94
N LYS A 179 -15.52 1.44 -28.65
CA LYS A 179 -16.40 0.42 -28.08
C LYS A 179 -15.60 -0.63 -27.29
N PRO A 180 -16.10 -1.15 -26.16
CA PRO A 180 -15.43 -2.24 -25.44
C PRO A 180 -15.42 -3.52 -26.28
N VAL A 181 -14.26 -4.16 -26.41
CA VAL A 181 -14.12 -5.48 -27.04
C VAL A 181 -14.18 -6.56 -25.97
N LYS A 182 -14.84 -7.68 -26.29
CA LYS A 182 -14.97 -8.84 -25.39
C LYS A 182 -13.59 -9.42 -25.06
N ALA A 183 -13.20 -9.36 -23.79
CA ALA A 183 -11.97 -9.99 -23.32
C ALA A 183 -12.08 -11.53 -23.39
N THR A 184 -11.31 -12.15 -24.27
CA THR A 184 -10.97 -13.57 -24.26
C THR A 184 -9.51 -13.76 -23.88
N ALA A 185 -9.24 -14.40 -22.74
CA ALA A 185 -8.10 -15.29 -22.56
C ALA A 185 -8.26 -16.13 -21.28
N ARG A 186 -8.13 -17.45 -21.45
CA ARG A 186 -7.98 -18.45 -20.38
C ARG A 186 -6.62 -18.28 -19.73
N ILE A 187 -6.58 -18.19 -18.40
CA ILE A 187 -5.42 -18.59 -17.60
C ILE A 187 -5.93 -19.49 -16.45
N ALA A 188 -5.18 -20.58 -16.30
CA ALA A 188 -5.47 -21.77 -15.52
C ALA A 188 -5.70 -21.51 -14.03
N SER A 189 -6.50 -22.39 -13.46
CA SER A 189 -6.83 -22.54 -12.05
C SER A 189 -5.60 -22.69 -11.16
N LEU A 190 -5.60 -22.04 -10.01
CA LEU A 190 -5.01 -22.59 -8.80
C LEU A 190 -5.87 -22.24 -7.58
N ASP A 191 -5.89 -23.21 -6.69
CA ASP A 191 -6.94 -23.61 -5.78
C ASP A 191 -6.76 -22.96 -4.39
N GLN A 192 -7.79 -22.25 -3.92
CA GLN A 192 -8.06 -22.05 -2.49
C GLN A 192 -9.46 -22.58 -2.21
N GLY A 193 -9.57 -23.90 -2.28
CA GLY A 193 -10.77 -24.70 -2.22
C GLY A 193 -11.51 -24.60 -0.88
N GLN A 194 -12.84 -24.72 -0.99
CA GLN A 194 -13.86 -24.85 0.05
C GLN A 194 -14.17 -23.61 0.90
N LYS A 195 -13.20 -22.94 1.56
CA LYS A 195 -13.52 -21.74 2.38
C LYS A 195 -13.95 -20.53 1.55
N SER A 196 -13.41 -20.39 0.33
CA SER A 196 -13.77 -19.32 -0.62
C SER A 196 -15.14 -19.54 -1.26
N GLN A 197 -15.50 -20.77 -1.60
CA GLN A 197 -16.74 -21.07 -2.34
C GLN A 197 -18.00 -20.90 -1.50
N ALA A 198 -17.98 -21.32 -0.23
CA ALA A 198 -19.14 -21.15 0.66
C ALA A 198 -19.43 -19.66 0.94
N LEU A 199 -18.38 -18.87 1.18
CA LEU A 199 -18.48 -17.42 1.34
C LEU A 199 -18.99 -16.76 0.05
N PHE A 200 -18.49 -17.20 -1.11
CA PHE A 200 -18.93 -16.69 -2.41
C PHE A 200 -20.41 -16.99 -2.69
N ARG A 201 -20.87 -18.24 -2.49
CA ARG A 201 -22.28 -18.63 -2.65
C ARG A 201 -23.20 -17.86 -1.71
N ARG A 202 -22.76 -17.65 -0.46
CA ARG A 202 -23.49 -16.83 0.52
C ARG A 202 -23.56 -15.37 0.07
N GLY A 203 -22.44 -14.78 -0.35
CA GLY A 203 -22.39 -13.41 -0.85
C GLY A 203 -23.29 -13.20 -2.08
N GLU A 204 -23.25 -14.12 -3.05
CA GLU A 204 -24.11 -14.09 -4.23
C GLU A 204 -25.59 -14.11 -3.87
N ARG A 205 -26.01 -14.99 -2.96
CA ARG A 205 -27.41 -15.06 -2.50
C ARG A 205 -27.84 -13.74 -1.87
N LEU A 206 -27.04 -13.20 -0.95
CA LEU A 206 -27.32 -11.95 -0.24
C LEU A 206 -27.36 -10.72 -1.16
N ILE A 207 -26.60 -10.70 -2.26
CA ILE A 207 -26.70 -9.65 -3.27
C ILE A 207 -27.98 -9.80 -4.09
N LYS A 208 -28.32 -11.04 -4.50
CA LYS A 208 -29.50 -11.30 -5.34
C LYS A 208 -30.81 -10.92 -4.67
N GLU A 209 -30.89 -11.08 -3.36
CA GLU A 209 -32.09 -10.78 -2.57
C GLU A 209 -32.25 -9.28 -2.23
N GLU A 210 -31.21 -8.44 -2.43
CA GLU A 210 -31.23 -7.03 -2.03
C GLU A 210 -31.74 -6.11 -3.15
N LYS A 211 -32.77 -5.31 -2.84
CA LYS A 211 -33.31 -4.28 -3.74
C LYS A 211 -32.56 -2.96 -3.58
N TRP A 212 -31.89 -2.51 -4.64
CA TRP A 212 -31.15 -1.24 -4.64
C TRP A 212 -32.07 -0.04 -4.92
N LYS A 213 -32.14 0.89 -3.98
CA LYS A 213 -32.74 2.22 -4.20
C LYS A 213 -31.66 3.20 -4.68
N PRO A 214 -31.98 4.20 -5.51
CA PRO A 214 -31.04 5.28 -5.84
C PRO A 214 -30.49 5.94 -4.56
N ALA A 215 -29.18 6.20 -4.53
CA ALA A 215 -28.52 6.93 -3.44
C ALA A 215 -28.36 8.40 -3.82
N LYS A 216 -28.36 9.30 -2.83
CA LYS A 216 -28.39 10.76 -3.09
C LYS A 216 -27.01 11.38 -3.32
N ASN A 217 -25.93 10.72 -2.89
CA ASN A 217 -24.55 11.21 -3.03
C ASN A 217 -23.51 10.08 -3.02
N LEU A 218 -22.30 10.42 -3.49
CA LEU A 218 -21.15 9.50 -3.59
C LEU A 218 -20.83 8.79 -2.26
N ARG A 219 -20.87 9.51 -1.13
CA ARG A 219 -20.55 8.92 0.19
C ARG A 219 -21.51 7.78 0.54
N GLU A 220 -22.78 7.93 0.24
CA GLU A 220 -23.79 6.88 0.44
C GLU A 220 -23.57 5.69 -0.50
N ILE A 221 -23.20 5.96 -1.76
CA ILE A 221 -22.88 4.92 -2.75
C ILE A 221 -21.69 4.09 -2.27
N ILE A 222 -20.58 4.74 -1.88
CA ILE A 222 -19.38 4.05 -1.39
C ILE A 222 -19.69 3.20 -0.15
N LYS A 223 -20.46 3.73 0.81
CA LYS A 223 -20.88 2.95 2.00
C LYS A 223 -21.66 1.69 1.63
N ARG A 224 -22.55 1.77 0.63
CA ARG A 224 -23.30 0.61 0.15
C ARG A 224 -22.38 -0.37 -0.57
N LEU A 225 -21.52 0.09 -1.48
CA LEU A 225 -20.52 -0.75 -2.13
C LEU A 225 -19.64 -1.50 -1.12
N GLN A 226 -19.19 -0.81 -0.07
CA GLN A 226 -18.43 -1.41 1.05
C GLN A 226 -19.22 -2.50 1.77
N LYS A 227 -20.52 -2.27 2.04
CA LYS A 227 -21.41 -3.28 2.64
C LYS A 227 -21.52 -4.52 1.77
N GLU A 228 -21.66 -4.35 0.46
CA GLU A 228 -21.78 -5.46 -0.49
C GLU A 228 -20.49 -6.23 -0.66
N ALA A 229 -19.35 -5.54 -0.81
CA ALA A 229 -18.03 -6.17 -0.82
C ALA A 229 -17.79 -7.02 0.43
N LYS A 230 -18.19 -6.52 1.61
CA LYS A 230 -18.05 -7.22 2.89
C LYS A 230 -18.81 -8.55 2.94
N LYS A 231 -19.91 -8.71 2.20
CA LYS A 231 -20.64 -10.00 2.10
C LYS A 231 -19.79 -11.13 1.50
N PHE A 232 -18.77 -10.76 0.71
CA PHE A 232 -17.79 -11.68 0.12
C PHE A 232 -16.46 -11.70 0.90
N GLY A 233 -16.40 -11.05 2.07
CA GLY A 233 -15.14 -10.86 2.81
C GLY A 233 -14.16 -9.91 2.13
N LEU A 234 -14.62 -9.10 1.18
CA LEU A 234 -13.81 -8.11 0.47
C LEU A 234 -13.90 -6.75 1.15
N LYS A 235 -12.94 -5.88 0.83
CA LYS A 235 -12.88 -4.50 1.30
C LYS A 235 -12.84 -3.55 0.11
N ILE A 236 -13.47 -2.40 0.28
CA ILE A 236 -13.29 -1.26 -0.61
C ILE A 236 -12.59 -0.16 0.18
N THR A 237 -11.42 0.23 -0.30
CA THR A 237 -10.62 1.32 0.27
C THR A 237 -10.52 2.47 -0.72
N GLU A 238 -10.38 3.67 -0.19
CA GLU A 238 -10.11 4.87 -0.99
C GLU A 238 -8.60 5.04 -1.12
N GLY A 239 -8.12 5.07 -2.37
CA GLY A 239 -6.76 5.51 -2.69
C GLY A 239 -6.76 7.01 -2.98
N GLY A 240 -5.71 7.50 -3.65
CA GLY A 240 -5.65 8.92 -4.03
C GLY A 240 -6.65 9.30 -5.13
N ARG A 241 -6.80 8.45 -6.16
CA ARG A 241 -7.63 8.74 -7.35
C ARG A 241 -8.68 7.68 -7.68
N PHE A 242 -8.51 6.49 -7.13
CA PHE A 242 -9.35 5.33 -7.41
C PHE A 242 -9.80 4.71 -6.11
N TYR A 243 -10.95 4.05 -6.15
CA TYR A 243 -11.31 3.08 -5.12
C TYR A 243 -10.69 1.73 -5.46
N HIS A 244 -10.39 0.94 -4.44
CA HIS A 244 -9.70 -0.33 -4.57
C HIS A 244 -10.54 -1.44 -3.94
N LEU A 245 -10.96 -2.42 -4.74
CA LEU A 245 -11.60 -3.65 -4.26
C LEU A 245 -10.52 -4.70 -4.03
N THR A 246 -10.28 -5.05 -2.77
CA THR A 246 -9.26 -6.02 -2.36
C THR A 246 -9.86 -7.13 -1.50
N GLY A 247 -9.08 -8.18 -1.24
CA GLY A 247 -9.40 -9.14 -0.19
C GLY A 247 -9.24 -8.54 1.20
N ASP A 248 -9.08 -9.40 2.20
CA ASP A 248 -8.78 -8.98 3.58
C ASP A 248 -7.32 -8.50 3.75
N ASN A 249 -6.53 -8.40 2.69
CA ASN A 249 -5.17 -7.87 2.73
C ASN A 249 -5.14 -6.36 3.06
N ASP A 250 -4.03 -5.92 3.65
CA ASP A 250 -3.68 -4.51 3.83
C ASP A 250 -2.16 -4.37 3.98
N LYS A 251 -1.62 -3.16 3.77
CA LYS A 251 -0.17 -2.88 3.87
C LYS A 251 0.39 -3.25 5.26
N GLY A 252 -0.38 -3.08 6.32
CA GLY A 252 0.03 -3.39 7.70
C GLY A 252 0.30 -4.87 7.93
N LYS A 253 -0.57 -5.76 7.42
CA LYS A 253 -0.36 -7.22 7.47
C LYS A 253 0.92 -7.64 6.77
N ALA A 254 1.18 -7.07 5.59
CA ALA A 254 2.39 -7.35 4.82
C ALA A 254 3.66 -6.82 5.53
N VAL A 255 3.59 -5.61 6.11
CA VAL A 255 4.68 -5.03 6.92
C VAL A 255 4.97 -5.88 8.14
N CYS A 256 3.95 -6.31 8.90
CA CYS A 256 4.09 -7.21 10.04
C CYS A 256 4.78 -8.53 9.66
N LEU A 257 4.45 -9.09 8.49
CA LEU A 257 5.11 -10.29 7.98
C LEU A 257 6.60 -10.04 7.71
N LEU A 258 6.94 -8.98 6.98
CA LEU A 258 8.33 -8.64 6.69
C LEU A 258 9.12 -8.32 7.96
N LEU A 259 8.52 -7.65 8.94
CA LEU A 259 9.15 -7.39 10.24
C LEU A 259 9.50 -8.68 10.98
N LYS A 260 8.67 -9.74 10.89
CA LYS A 260 9.03 -11.05 11.45
C LYS A 260 10.26 -11.65 10.76
N LEU A 261 10.32 -11.58 9.43
CA LEU A 261 11.50 -12.05 8.68
C LEU A 261 12.76 -11.23 8.99
N TYR A 262 12.65 -9.90 9.11
CA TYR A 262 13.77 -9.05 9.50
C TYR A 262 14.23 -9.28 10.94
N ARG A 263 13.31 -9.57 11.88
CA ARG A 263 13.65 -9.93 13.26
C ARG A 263 14.36 -11.28 13.33
N LEU A 264 14.00 -12.26 12.49
CA LEU A 264 14.77 -13.49 12.35
C LEU A 264 16.20 -13.21 11.83
N ARG A 265 16.37 -12.23 10.93
CA ARG A 265 17.68 -11.85 10.37
C ARG A 265 18.56 -11.06 11.31
N PHE A 266 17.99 -10.09 12.02
CA PHE A 266 18.74 -9.06 12.76
C PHE A 266 18.56 -9.14 14.28
N GLY A 267 17.66 -9.99 14.77
CA GLY A 267 17.22 -9.99 16.17
C GLY A 267 16.34 -8.75 16.43
N SER A 268 16.96 -7.70 16.95
CA SER A 268 16.26 -6.45 17.27
C SER A 268 16.11 -5.56 16.02
N VAL A 269 14.88 -5.13 15.75
CA VAL A 269 14.52 -4.29 14.59
C VAL A 269 13.71 -3.09 15.06
N VAL A 270 14.07 -1.92 14.57
CA VAL A 270 13.30 -0.68 14.66
C VAL A 270 12.75 -0.35 13.27
N SER A 271 11.51 0.10 13.20
CA SER A 271 10.81 0.33 11.96
C SER A 271 10.32 1.77 11.81
N LEU A 272 10.53 2.33 10.62
CA LEU A 272 10.04 3.64 10.20
C LEU A 272 9.06 3.44 9.04
N GLY A 273 7.87 4.01 9.11
CA GLY A 273 6.86 3.94 8.05
C GLY A 273 6.51 5.33 7.54
N LEU A 274 6.47 5.54 6.22
CA LEU A 274 6.12 6.81 5.59
C LEU A 274 4.96 6.64 4.60
N GLY A 275 3.94 7.50 4.68
CA GLY A 275 2.82 7.55 3.73
C GLY A 275 2.00 8.84 3.85
N ASP A 276 1.10 9.10 2.91
CA ASP A 276 0.32 10.35 2.81
C ASP A 276 -1.21 10.13 2.80
N SER A 277 -1.65 8.89 2.62
CA SER A 277 -3.04 8.58 2.28
C SER A 277 -3.66 7.45 3.12
N ALA A 278 -4.97 7.22 2.94
CA ALA A 278 -5.76 6.38 3.86
C ALA A 278 -5.35 4.90 3.82
N ASN A 279 -4.93 4.39 2.67
CA ASN A 279 -4.43 3.01 2.50
C ASN A 279 -3.03 2.80 3.13
N ASP A 280 -2.32 3.86 3.53
CA ASP A 280 -1.05 3.77 4.26
C ASP A 280 -1.25 3.58 5.76
N TRP A 281 -2.41 3.99 6.28
CA TRP A 281 -2.70 3.94 7.71
C TRP A 281 -2.47 2.56 8.34
N PRO A 282 -2.87 1.42 7.71
CA PRO A 282 -2.53 0.10 8.23
C PRO A 282 -1.02 -0.14 8.44
N MET A 283 -0.16 0.36 7.55
CA MET A 283 1.30 0.31 7.72
C MET A 283 1.75 1.24 8.86
N LEU A 284 1.28 2.49 8.87
CA LEU A 284 1.69 3.48 9.86
C LEU A 284 1.30 3.06 11.29
N LYS A 285 0.24 2.28 11.45
CA LYS A 285 -0.18 1.75 12.77
C LYS A 285 0.76 0.69 13.35
N VAL A 286 1.56 0.01 12.53
CA VAL A 286 2.31 -1.18 12.96
C VAL A 286 3.81 -0.96 13.04
N VAL A 287 4.30 0.18 12.56
CA VAL A 287 5.70 0.60 12.67
C VAL A 287 5.97 1.31 13.99
N ASP A 288 7.24 1.31 14.44
CA ASP A 288 7.65 1.98 15.67
C ASP A 288 7.60 3.50 15.55
N TYR A 289 7.96 4.00 14.37
CA TYR A 289 7.96 5.42 14.03
C TYR A 289 7.12 5.68 12.78
N PRO A 290 5.86 6.12 12.92
CA PRO A 290 5.04 6.53 11.78
C PRO A 290 5.32 7.97 11.36
N VAL A 291 5.33 8.18 10.05
CA VAL A 291 5.46 9.48 9.40
C VAL A 291 4.28 9.70 8.45
N LEU A 292 3.57 10.81 8.63
CA LEU A 292 2.66 11.35 7.64
C LEU A 292 3.41 12.37 6.78
N VAL A 293 3.51 12.06 5.50
CA VAL A 293 4.00 13.02 4.51
C VAL A 293 2.88 13.99 4.18
N ALA A 294 3.17 15.29 4.17
CA ALA A 294 2.21 16.31 3.79
C ALA A 294 1.70 16.09 2.36
N ARG A 295 0.45 16.43 2.12
CA ARG A 295 -0.12 16.47 0.76
C ARG A 295 0.29 17.77 0.06
N PRO A 296 0.17 17.86 -1.27
CA PRO A 296 0.52 19.06 -2.03
C PRO A 296 -0.20 20.34 -1.58
N ASP A 297 -1.40 20.20 -0.99
CA ASP A 297 -2.20 21.29 -0.44
C ASP A 297 -1.85 21.62 1.03
N GLY A 298 -0.82 20.97 1.60
CA GLY A 298 -0.41 21.10 2.99
C GLY A 298 -1.30 20.34 3.99
N SER A 299 -2.34 19.66 3.52
CA SER A 299 -3.20 18.84 4.37
C SER A 299 -2.53 17.50 4.70
N TYR A 300 -3.12 16.79 5.67
CA TYR A 300 -2.73 15.43 6.03
C TYR A 300 -3.94 14.53 5.98
N LEU A 301 -3.71 13.22 6.01
CA LEU A 301 -4.76 12.26 6.29
C LEU A 301 -5.50 12.63 7.57
N GLU A 302 -6.81 12.81 7.48
CA GLU A 302 -7.66 13.01 8.67
C GLU A 302 -7.70 11.74 9.50
N LEU A 303 -7.06 11.79 10.67
CA LEU A 303 -7.10 10.70 11.63
C LEU A 303 -8.31 10.86 12.56
N THR A 304 -9.16 9.83 12.62
CA THR A 304 -10.34 9.81 13.50
C THR A 304 -10.00 9.91 15.00
N ARG A 305 -8.73 9.69 15.38
CA ARG A 305 -8.23 9.85 16.75
C ARG A 305 -6.83 10.45 16.71
N ARG A 306 -6.55 11.36 17.65
CA ARG A 306 -5.21 11.92 17.84
C ARG A 306 -4.24 10.82 18.27
N GLN A 307 -3.33 10.46 17.38
CA GLN A 307 -2.26 9.50 17.65
C GLN A 307 -1.10 10.25 18.30
N LYS A 308 -0.66 9.79 19.48
CA LYS A 308 0.57 10.27 20.10
C LYS A 308 1.72 9.58 19.37
N ASN A 309 2.71 10.34 18.90
CA ASN A 309 3.95 9.87 18.24
C ASN A 309 3.92 9.67 16.72
N ILE A 310 3.14 10.47 15.98
CA ILE A 310 3.28 10.57 14.52
C ILE A 310 4.09 11.81 14.14
N TYR A 311 5.12 11.63 13.31
CA TYR A 311 5.85 12.77 12.74
C TYR A 311 5.11 13.24 11.48
N GLN A 312 4.89 14.54 11.36
CA GLN A 312 4.25 15.15 10.20
C GLN A 312 5.29 16.00 9.48
N THR A 313 5.57 15.68 8.21
CA THR A 313 6.51 16.46 7.41
C THR A 313 5.89 17.79 7.04
N ARG A 314 6.71 18.83 6.81
CA ARG A 314 6.20 20.13 6.33
C ARG A 314 6.07 20.13 4.82
N GLU A 315 7.03 19.51 4.15
CA GLU A 315 7.05 19.40 2.69
C GLU A 315 6.28 18.16 2.21
N PRO A 316 5.70 18.18 1.00
CA PRO A 316 5.07 17.01 0.40
C PRO A 316 6.06 16.12 -0.35
N GLY A 317 5.62 14.90 -0.65
CA GLY A 317 6.31 13.96 -1.52
C GLY A 317 7.80 13.78 -1.19
N PRO A 318 8.70 13.74 -2.20
CA PRO A 318 10.10 13.36 -2.00
C PRO A 318 10.88 14.34 -1.12
N ARG A 319 10.43 15.59 -0.99
CA ARG A 319 11.02 16.58 -0.07
C ARG A 319 10.63 16.27 1.37
N GLY A 320 9.35 16.02 1.64
CA GLY A 320 8.88 15.58 2.94
C GLY A 320 9.52 14.26 3.36
N TRP A 321 9.65 13.34 2.42
CA TRP A 321 10.35 12.08 2.64
C TRP A 321 11.81 12.28 3.07
N ALA A 322 12.54 13.17 2.39
CA ALA A 322 13.92 13.50 2.75
C ALA A 322 14.01 14.20 4.11
N GLU A 323 13.10 15.14 4.39
CA GLU A 323 12.98 15.84 5.68
C GLU A 323 12.79 14.84 6.83
N ALA A 324 11.87 13.89 6.67
CA ALA A 324 11.63 12.85 7.68
C ALA A 324 12.91 12.05 7.94
N LEU A 325 13.61 11.61 6.90
CA LEU A 325 14.84 10.87 7.09
C LEU A 325 15.94 11.68 7.75
N GLU A 326 16.06 12.96 7.43
CA GLU A 326 17.01 13.84 8.13
C GLU A 326 16.66 13.94 9.62
N TYR A 327 15.38 14.10 9.96
CA TYR A 327 14.91 14.13 11.35
C TYR A 327 15.19 12.83 12.11
N PHE A 328 14.92 11.66 11.52
CA PHE A 328 15.11 10.37 12.19
C PHE A 328 16.59 9.94 12.22
N LEU A 329 17.36 10.16 11.16
CA LEU A 329 18.78 9.78 11.08
C LEU A 329 19.73 10.78 11.75
N SER A 330 19.26 11.95 12.18
CA SER A 330 20.06 12.87 13.01
C SER A 330 19.99 12.53 14.50
N ARG A 331 19.10 11.63 14.91
CA ARG A 331 18.89 11.27 16.31
C ARG A 331 19.74 10.05 16.68
N PRO A 332 20.66 10.20 17.67
CA PRO A 332 21.49 9.10 18.13
C PRO A 332 20.65 7.89 18.52
N LYS A 333 19.54 8.04 19.24
CA LYS A 333 18.71 6.89 19.68
C LYS A 333 18.17 5.98 18.56
N ILE A 334 18.14 6.44 17.31
CA ILE A 334 17.58 5.70 16.16
C ILE A 334 18.69 5.03 15.34
N LEU A 335 19.88 5.63 15.29
CA LEU A 335 21.08 5.07 14.64
C LEU A 335 22.00 4.33 15.62
N ASP A 336 21.93 4.71 16.88
CA ASP A 336 22.77 4.35 18.01
C ASP A 336 21.84 3.84 19.12
N THR A 337 21.50 2.56 19.02
CA THR A 337 20.87 1.80 20.11
C THR A 337 21.90 1.40 21.18
N ARG A 338 22.85 2.30 21.48
CA ARG A 338 23.80 2.20 22.59
C ARG A 338 23.27 2.78 23.91
N ALA A 339 22.08 3.37 23.93
CA ALA A 339 21.49 3.87 25.16
C ALA A 339 20.04 3.44 25.29
N GLY A 340 19.82 2.30 25.95
CA GLY A 340 18.54 1.99 26.54
C GLY A 340 18.17 3.10 27.53
N VAL A 341 17.04 3.78 27.32
CA VAL A 341 16.34 4.48 28.39
C VAL A 341 14.84 4.41 28.12
N SER A 342 14.15 4.00 29.17
CA SER A 342 12.70 3.92 29.40
C SER A 342 11.89 5.11 28.85
N ALA A 343 10.65 4.80 28.49
CA ALA A 343 9.65 5.69 27.92
C ALA A 343 9.12 6.79 28.87
N GLU A 344 9.78 7.11 29.98
CA GLU A 344 9.23 8.02 31.00
C GLU A 344 9.74 9.47 30.96
N LYS A 345 10.80 9.78 30.20
CA LYS A 345 11.37 11.16 30.22
C LYS A 345 10.79 12.17 29.23
N ILE A 346 9.88 11.77 28.35
CA ILE A 346 9.30 12.68 27.33
C ILE A 346 8.22 13.63 27.92
N SER A 347 7.71 13.36 29.13
CA SER A 347 6.72 14.26 29.76
C SER A 347 7.35 15.43 30.54
N GLN A 348 8.59 15.28 31.05
CA GLN A 348 9.19 16.28 31.94
C GLN A 348 9.89 17.43 31.19
N GLU A 349 10.48 17.20 30.01
CA GLU A 349 11.11 18.27 29.23
C GLU A 349 10.09 19.28 28.65
N ASN A 350 8.85 18.85 28.42
CA ASN A 350 7.76 19.75 27.99
C ASN A 350 7.17 20.58 29.15
N ALA A 351 7.33 20.13 30.40
CA ALA A 351 6.91 20.88 31.58
C ALA A 351 7.93 21.98 31.96
N GLY A 352 9.23 21.72 31.76
CA GLY A 352 10.31 22.67 32.06
C GLY A 352 10.32 23.92 31.16
N ARG A 353 9.94 23.79 29.88
CA ARG A 353 9.86 24.93 28.95
C ARG A 353 8.67 25.86 29.20
N LYS A 354 7.61 25.41 29.89
CA LYS A 354 6.47 26.27 30.27
C LYS A 354 6.70 27.09 31.54
N ARG A 355 7.73 26.77 32.36
CA ARG A 355 8.04 27.51 33.59
C ARG A 355 9.03 28.67 33.43
N ARG A 356 9.59 28.90 32.24
CA ARG A 356 10.53 30.01 31.95
C ARG A 356 9.92 31.17 31.14
N LYS A 357 8.60 31.23 31.02
CA LYS A 357 7.86 32.34 30.38
C LYS A 357 6.67 32.82 31.22
N LYS A 358 6.87 32.97 32.52
CA LYS A 358 6.01 33.80 33.37
C LYS A 358 6.89 34.67 34.24
#